data_AF-A0A6P0CFY0-F1
#
_entry.id   AF-A0A6P0CFY0-F1
#
_cell.length_a   1.000
_cell.length_b   1.000
_cell.length_c   1.000
_cell.angle_alpha   90.00
_cell.angle_beta   90.00
_cell.angle_gamma   90.00
#
_symmetry.space_group_name_H-M   'P 1'
#
loop_
_entity.id
_entity.type
_entity.pdbx_description
1 polymer ?
#
loop_
_entity_poly.entity_id
_entity_poly.type
_entity_poly.pdbx_seq_one_letter_code
_entity_poly.pdbx_strand_id
1 'polypeptide(L)'
;MQDDGHHWGDASFEDFVEQELLGLAARAQEKGICIDCLSDRLILEFVVGLVRSGVAETEVLNIVHEAFDEAEAEALEVRDAPPRVH
;
A
#
# COMPACT_ATOMS: atom_id res chain seq x y z
N MET A 1 -33.91 8.15 6.34
CA MET A 1 -32.53 7.70 6.59
C MET A 1 -31.91 7.60 5.22
N GLN A 2 -31.19 8.64 4.81
CA GLN A 2 -30.43 8.61 3.56
C GLN A 2 -29.15 7.84 3.86
N ASP A 3 -28.95 6.78 3.10
CA ASP A 3 -27.75 5.97 3.08
C ASP A 3 -26.76 6.75 2.21
N ASP A 4 -26.02 7.67 2.83
CA ASP A 4 -24.99 8.45 2.18
C ASP A 4 -23.80 7.50 1.94
N GLY A 5 -23.86 6.77 0.83
CA GLY A 5 -22.77 5.97 0.31
C GLY A 5 -21.51 6.82 0.32
N HIS A 6 -20.59 6.49 1.22
CA HIS A 6 -19.28 7.12 1.28
C HIS A 6 -18.57 6.75 -0.02
N HIS A 7 -18.60 7.68 -0.97
CA HIS A 7 -17.82 7.59 -2.19
C HIS A 7 -16.35 7.67 -1.79
N TRP A 8 -15.68 6.52 -1.75
CA TRP A 8 -14.22 6.37 -1.69
C TRP A 8 -13.62 6.90 -3.01
N GLY A 9 -13.68 8.22 -3.20
CA GLY A 9 -13.16 8.94 -4.35
C GLY A 9 -12.26 10.09 -3.93
N ASP A 10 -11.62 9.97 -2.78
CA ASP A 10 -10.78 11.01 -2.22
C ASP A 10 -9.34 10.83 -2.73
N ALA A 11 -9.06 11.42 -3.89
CA ALA A 11 -7.69 11.71 -4.33
C ALA A 11 -6.86 12.36 -3.19
N SER A 12 -7.52 13.06 -2.25
CA SER A 12 -6.92 13.63 -1.04
C SER A 12 -6.38 12.60 -0.04
N PHE A 13 -6.97 11.40 0.08
CA PHE A 13 -6.48 10.35 0.95
C PHE A 13 -5.26 9.67 0.34
N GLU A 14 -5.33 9.33 -0.96
CA GLU A 14 -4.20 8.75 -1.69
C GLU A 14 -3.00 9.71 -1.70
N ASP A 15 -3.22 11.00 -1.99
CA ASP A 15 -2.20 12.05 -1.94
C ASP A 15 -1.59 12.19 -0.53
N PHE A 16 -2.42 12.10 0.52
CA PHE A 16 -1.95 12.15 1.89
C PHE A 16 -1.07 10.94 2.23
N VAL A 17 -1.50 9.74 1.85
CA VAL A 17 -0.73 8.50 2.06
C VAL A 17 0.60 8.57 1.31
N GLU A 18 0.59 9.03 0.05
CA GLU A 18 1.82 9.21 -0.74
C GLU A 18 2.80 10.17 -0.06
N GLN A 19 2.33 11.35 0.39
CA GLN A 19 3.17 12.33 1.08
C GLN A 19 3.78 11.79 2.38
N GLU A 20 3.00 11.06 3.18
CA GLU A 20 3.49 10.46 4.42
C GLU A 20 4.52 9.35 4.16
N LEU A 21 4.29 8.51 3.14
CA LEU A 21 5.23 7.47 2.73
C LEU A 21 6.54 8.06 2.19
N LEU A 22 6.47 9.10 1.35
CA LEU A 22 7.64 9.83 0.87
C LEU A 22 8.43 10.47 2.03
N GLY A 23 7.74 11.10 2.97
CA GLY A 23 8.35 11.68 4.16
C GLY A 23 9.01 10.63 5.05
N LEU A 24 8.41 9.44 5.16
CA LEU A 24 8.97 8.33 5.92
C LEU A 24 10.21 7.73 5.24
N ALA A 25 10.18 7.56 3.92
CA ALA A 25 11.32 7.09 3.13
C ALA A 25 12.52 8.04 3.24
N ALA A 26 12.30 9.35 3.13
CA ALA A 26 13.35 10.36 3.30
C ALA A 26 14.01 10.28 4.68
N ARG A 27 13.22 10.20 5.76
CA ARG A 27 13.72 10.05 7.13
C ARG A 27 14.46 8.73 7.35
N ALA A 28 14.04 7.65 6.70
CA ALA A 28 14.72 6.36 6.78
C ALA A 28 16.09 6.41 6.09
N GLN A 29 16.17 7.04 4.91
CA GLN A 29 17.41 7.26 4.19
C GLN A 29 18.41 8.10 5.00
N GLU A 30 17.96 9.20 5.63
CA GLU A 30 18.79 10.03 6.52
C GLU A 30 19.38 9.25 7.70
N LYS A 31 18.68 8.22 8.17
CA LYS A 31 19.09 7.38 9.31
C LYS A 31 19.84 6.11 8.88
N GLY A 32 20.08 5.92 7.58
CA GLY A 32 20.72 4.70 7.06
C GLY A 32 19.90 3.44 7.28
N ILE A 33 18.58 3.57 7.40
CA ILE A 33 17.66 2.43 7.49
C ILE A 33 17.42 1.92 6.07
N CYS A 34 17.61 0.62 5.85
CA CYS A 34 17.30 -0.01 4.58
C CYS A 34 15.80 0.17 4.26
N ILE A 35 15.49 0.63 3.05
CA ILE A 35 14.11 0.82 2.59
C ILE A 35 13.34 -0.50 2.63
N ASP A 36 13.98 -1.61 2.28
CA ASP A 36 13.36 -2.94 2.35
C ASP A 36 12.97 -3.32 3.79
N CYS A 37 13.81 -2.96 4.77
CA CYS A 37 13.49 -3.17 6.18
C CYS A 37 12.36 -2.24 6.67
N LEU A 38 12.20 -1.08 6.03
CA LEU A 38 11.14 -0.13 6.34
C LEU A 38 9.80 -0.61 5.78
N SER A 39 9.77 -1.11 4.55
CA SER A 39 8.58 -1.71 3.94
C SER A 39 8.12 -2.93 4.74
N ASP A 40 9.03 -3.82 5.13
CA ASP A 40 8.69 -4.98 5.97
C ASP A 40 8.06 -4.56 7.30
N ARG A 41 8.61 -3.51 7.93
CA ARG A 41 8.07 -2.99 9.19
C ARG A 41 6.70 -2.34 9.01
N LEU A 42 6.48 -1.61 7.92
CA LEU A 42 5.20 -0.98 7.61
C LEU A 42 4.11 -2.01 7.37
N ILE A 43 4.41 -3.04 6.56
CA ILE A 43 3.50 -4.15 6.29
C ILE A 43 3.12 -4.83 7.62
N LEU A 44 4.11 -5.10 8.48
CA LEU A 44 3.86 -5.70 9.78
C LEU A 44 2.95 -4.82 10.66
N GLU A 45 3.22 -3.52 10.79
CA GLU A 45 2.42 -2.62 11.61
C GLU A 45 0.99 -2.46 11.06
N PHE A 46 0.82 -2.45 9.73
CA PHE A 46 -0.48 -2.43 9.09
C PHE A 46 -1.29 -3.69 9.44
N VAL A 47 -0.70 -4.88 9.25
CA VAL A 47 -1.32 -6.17 9.60
C VAL A 47 -1.67 -6.21 11.09
N VAL A 48 -0.75 -5.78 11.97
CA VAL A 48 -1.00 -5.71 13.42
C VAL A 48 -2.14 -4.73 13.74
N GLY A 49 -2.21 -3.60 13.05
CA GLY A 49 -3.28 -2.62 13.18
C GLY A 49 -4.66 -3.18 12.83
N LEU A 50 -4.77 -3.91 11.72
CA LEU A 50 -6.00 -4.58 11.30
C LEU A 50 -6.45 -5.62 12.35
N VAL A 51 -5.55 -6.48 12.81
CA VAL A 51 -5.85 -7.49 13.83
C VAL A 51 -6.30 -6.83 15.13
N ARG A 52 -5.63 -5.76 15.57
CA ARG A 52 -6.02 -4.99 16.78
C ARG A 52 -7.38 -4.32 16.64
N SER A 53 -7.78 -3.99 15.41
CA SER A 53 -9.08 -3.36 15.11
C SER A 53 -10.21 -4.39 15.03
N GLY A 54 -9.91 -5.68 15.22
CA GLY A 54 -10.89 -6.76 15.21
C GLY A 54 -11.22 -7.31 13.82
N VAL A 55 -10.43 -6.96 12.81
CA VAL A 55 -10.53 -7.56 11.46
C VAL A 55 -10.19 -9.04 11.57
N ALA A 56 -11.00 -9.89 10.94
CA ALA A 56 -10.81 -11.33 10.99
C ALA A 56 -9.51 -11.73 10.27
N GLU A 57 -8.79 -12.71 10.80
CA GLU A 57 -7.54 -13.20 10.21
C GLU A 57 -7.71 -13.58 8.74
N THR A 58 -8.83 -14.23 8.40
CA THR A 58 -9.16 -14.61 7.02
C THR A 58 -9.31 -13.41 6.09
N GLU A 59 -9.82 -12.29 6.60
CA GLU A 59 -10.01 -11.06 5.83
C GLU A 59 -8.68 -10.33 5.62
N VAL A 60 -7.82 -10.31 6.65
CA VAL A 60 -6.44 -9.81 6.51
C VAL A 60 -5.66 -10.62 5.47
N LEU A 61 -5.76 -11.95 5.50
CA LEU A 61 -5.10 -12.82 4.52
C LEU A 61 -5.63 -12.59 3.10
N ASN A 62 -6.94 -12.38 2.94
CA ASN A 62 -7.52 -12.07 1.64
C ASN A 62 -6.99 -10.74 1.08
N ILE A 63 -6.94 -9.68 1.89
CA ILE A 63 -6.39 -8.38 1.48
C ILE A 63 -4.94 -8.52 1.02
N VAL A 64 -4.13 -9.29 1.75
CA VAL A 64 -2.72 -9.52 1.38
C VAL A 64 -2.62 -10.32 0.08
N HIS A 65 -3.44 -11.36 -0.11
CA HIS A 65 -3.46 -12.13 -1.35
C HIS A 65 -3.90 -11.29 -2.55
N GLU A 66 -4.95 -10.48 -2.41
CA GLU A 66 -5.42 -9.56 -3.45
C GLU A 66 -4.31 -8.58 -3.85
N ALA A 67 -3.58 -8.02 -2.87
CA ALA A 67 -2.44 -7.15 -3.14
C ALA A 67 -1.28 -7.87 -3.87
N PHE A 68 -1.04 -9.16 -3.60
CA PHE A 68 -0.06 -9.95 -4.36
C PHE A 68 -0.51 -10.18 -5.80
N ASP A 69 -1.77 -10.56 -6.00
CA ASP A 69 -2.34 -10.78 -7.33
C ASP A 69 -2.28 -9.49 -8.18
N GLU A 70 -2.59 -8.34 -7.58
CA GLU A 70 -2.49 -7.03 -8.23
C GLU A 70 -1.04 -6.65 -8.58
N ALA A 71 -0.10 -6.84 -7.64
CA ALA A 71 1.32 -6.59 -7.90
C ALA A 71 1.90 -7.50 -8.99
N GLU A 72 1.47 -8.77 -9.06
CA GLU A 72 1.86 -9.68 -10.14
C GLU A 72 1.28 -9.24 -11.49
N ALA A 73 0.03 -8.78 -11.52
CA ALA A 73 -0.61 -8.26 -12.72
C ALA A 73 0.08 -7.00 -13.25
N GLU A 74 0.37 -6.01 -12.38
CA GLU A 74 1.12 -4.80 -12.76
C GLU A 74 2.52 -5.14 -13.31
N ALA A 75 3.22 -6.08 -12.67
CA ALA A 75 4.53 -6.52 -13.13
C ALA A 75 4.48 -7.17 -14.52
N LEU A 76 3.38 -7.83 -14.88
CA LEU A 76 3.15 -8.38 -16.21
C LEU A 76 2.84 -7.27 -17.23
N GLU A 77 2.02 -6.28 -16.88
CA GLU A 77 1.72 -5.15 -17.76
C GLU A 77 2.94 -4.28 -18.10
N VAL A 78 3.85 -4.06 -17.14
CA VAL A 78 5.11 -3.34 -17.39
C VAL A 78 6.02 -4.11 -18.37
N ARG A 79 5.94 -5.45 -18.41
CA ARG A 79 6.75 -6.28 -19.33
C ARG A 79 6.22 -6.26 -20.76
N ASP A 80 4.92 -6.08 -20.95
CA ASP A 80 4.27 -6.04 -22.26
C ASP A 80 4.19 -4.62 -22.87
N ALA A 81 4.61 -3.59 -22.12
CA ALA A 81 4.70 -2.22 -22.63
C ALA A 81 5.82 -2.11 -23.69
N PRO A 82 5.54 -1.61 -24.91
CA PRO A 82 6.57 -1.40 -25.92
C PRO A 82 7.60 -0.36 -25.42
N PRO A 83 8.90 -0.53 -25.74
CA PRO A 83 9.92 0.39 -25.28
C PRO A 83 9.60 1.80 -25.75
N ARG A 84 9.49 2.75 -24.80
CA ARG A 84 9.40 4.18 -25.13
C ARG A 84 10.74 4.61 -25.71
N VAL A 85 10.80 4.72 -27.03
CA VAL A 85 11.95 5.27 -27.75
C VAL A 85 11.98 6.77 -27.47
N HIS A 86 13.01 7.23 -26.76
CA HIS A 86 13.37 8.64 -26.61
C HIS A 86 14.18 9.13 -27.81
#